data_AF-A0AAV9CAL5-F1
#
_entry.id   AF-A0AAV9CAL5-F1
#
_cell.length_a   1.000
_cell.length_b   1.000
_cell.length_c   1.000
_cell.angle_alpha   90.00
_cell.angle_beta   90.00
_cell.angle_gamma   90.00
#
_symmetry.space_group_name_H-M   'P 1'
#
loop_
_entity.id
_entity.type
_entity.pdbx_description
1 polymer ?
#
loop_
_entity_poly.entity_id
_entity_poly.type
_entity_poly.pdbx_seq_one_letter_code
_entity_poly.pdbx_strand_id
1 'polypeptide(L)'
;MEGSTNLNPDLGPLMEAASEFSSYPGLQNDESVKNFLDRFPLPVVFGALEREENEWTLVDCLDRIFKTRHGASLIPHYMIYYLLENAHDGDEHAIQLIIEYGLYPLLLRNLIDGNEVVAAAATEAIKNLAQFPKGISLIFPVNLNDAVHLKNAAAHCSSLALMI
;
A
#
# COMPACT_ATOMS: atom_id res chain seq x y z
N MET A 1 32.59 -6.37 -18.04
CA MET A 1 32.06 -7.02 -16.81
C MET A 1 32.40 -6.05 -15.72
N GLU A 2 31.49 -5.29 -15.13
CA GLU A 2 30.13 -5.58 -14.65
C GLU A 2 29.28 -4.31 -14.95
N GLY A 3 28.04 -4.39 -15.42
CA GLY A 3 26.91 -4.91 -14.65
C GLY A 3 26.12 -3.79 -13.94
N SER A 4 26.06 -2.57 -14.50
CA SER A 4 25.14 -1.53 -14.02
C SER A 4 23.71 -1.89 -14.39
N THR A 5 22.98 -2.52 -13.48
CA THR A 5 21.55 -2.76 -13.61
C THR A 5 20.82 -1.43 -13.76
N ASN A 6 20.29 -1.19 -14.96
CA ASN A 6 19.37 -0.09 -15.27
C ASN A 6 18.20 -0.14 -14.29
N LEU A 7 18.21 0.74 -13.29
CA LEU A 7 17.03 1.08 -12.49
C LEU A 7 16.22 2.17 -13.20
N ASN A 8 16.00 1.97 -14.50
CA ASN A 8 15.10 2.80 -15.29
C ASN A 8 14.12 1.84 -15.95
N PRO A 9 12.89 1.66 -15.42
CA PRO A 9 11.89 0.95 -16.17
C PRO A 9 11.72 1.73 -17.48
N ASP A 10 11.82 1.04 -18.62
CA ASP A 10 11.43 1.65 -19.89
C ASP A 10 9.96 2.08 -19.72
N LEU A 11 9.69 3.39 -19.73
CA LEU A 11 8.35 3.93 -19.46
C LEU A 11 7.39 3.68 -20.63
N GLY A 12 7.91 3.36 -21.83
CA GLY A 12 7.10 3.13 -23.03
C GLY A 12 5.99 2.08 -22.82
N PRO A 13 6.32 0.86 -22.39
CA PRO A 13 5.33 -0.19 -22.11
C PRO A 13 4.30 0.18 -21.03
N LEU A 14 4.71 0.95 -20.01
CA LEU A 14 3.80 1.43 -18.96
C LEU A 14 2.81 2.45 -19.53
N MET A 15 3.30 3.42 -20.29
CA MET A 15 2.48 4.48 -20.89
C MET A 15 1.46 3.93 -21.88
N GLU A 16 1.86 2.98 -22.72
CA GLU A 16 0.96 2.30 -23.65
C GLU A 16 -0.14 1.52 -22.90
N ALA A 17 0.25 0.73 -21.90
CA ALA A 17 -0.71 -0.02 -21.08
C ALA A 17 -1.64 0.91 -20.28
N ALA A 18 -1.13 2.01 -19.73
CA ALA A 18 -1.92 3.00 -19.00
C ALA A 18 -2.92 3.71 -19.92
N SER A 19 -2.53 4.03 -21.15
CA SER A 19 -3.41 4.63 -22.17
C SER A 19 -4.52 3.66 -22.60
N GLU A 20 -4.19 2.40 -22.84
CA GLU A 20 -5.19 1.37 -23.16
C GLU A 20 -6.16 1.17 -21.97
N PHE A 21 -5.62 1.11 -20.76
CA PHE A 21 -6.40 0.94 -19.54
C PHE A 21 -7.35 2.12 -19.26
N SER A 22 -6.88 3.35 -19.49
CA SER A 22 -7.65 4.57 -19.26
C SER A 22 -8.65 4.91 -20.37
N SER A 23 -8.39 4.45 -21.61
CA SER A 23 -9.30 4.63 -22.75
C SER A 23 -10.42 3.59 -22.83
N TYR A 24 -10.36 2.52 -22.03
CA TYR A 24 -11.37 1.48 -22.03
C TYR A 24 -12.78 2.04 -21.72
N PRO A 25 -13.80 1.81 -22.58
CA PRO A 25 -15.12 2.43 -22.43
C PRO A 25 -15.97 1.79 -21.31
N GLY A 26 -15.60 0.61 -20.83
CA GLY A 26 -16.28 -0.07 -19.72
C GLY A 26 -15.71 0.29 -18.34
N LEU A 27 -16.42 -0.16 -17.29
CA LEU A 27 -15.91 -0.08 -15.93
C LEU A 27 -14.76 -1.08 -15.77
N GLN A 28 -13.65 -0.63 -15.20
CA GLN A 28 -12.58 -1.55 -14.81
C GLN A 28 -13.05 -2.39 -13.64
N ASN A 29 -12.78 -3.70 -13.69
CA ASN A 29 -13.10 -4.63 -12.61
C ASN A 29 -11.84 -4.96 -11.80
N ASP A 30 -12.02 -5.59 -10.64
CA ASP A 30 -10.91 -5.96 -9.74
C ASP A 30 -9.89 -6.91 -10.43
N GLU A 31 -10.30 -7.70 -11.41
CA GLU A 31 -9.42 -8.65 -12.13
C GLU A 31 -8.50 -7.92 -13.13
N SER A 32 -9.06 -7.00 -13.92
CA SER A 32 -8.29 -6.13 -14.82
C SER A 32 -7.27 -5.29 -14.06
N VAL A 33 -7.67 -4.75 -12.90
CA VAL A 33 -6.75 -4.00 -12.03
C VAL A 33 -5.63 -4.89 -11.52
N LYS A 34 -5.92 -6.10 -11.04
CA LYS A 34 -4.87 -7.04 -10.59
C LYS A 34 -3.89 -7.36 -11.71
N ASN A 35 -4.39 -7.74 -12.89
CA ASN A 35 -3.55 -8.06 -14.04
C ASN A 35 -2.67 -6.88 -14.47
N PHE A 36 -3.18 -5.65 -14.36
CA PHE A 36 -2.39 -4.45 -14.61
C PHE A 36 -1.31 -4.26 -13.53
N LEU A 37 -1.67 -4.36 -12.25
CA LEU A 37 -0.75 -4.14 -11.13
C LEU A 37 0.30 -5.24 -10.95
N ASP A 38 0.03 -6.46 -11.41
CA ASP A 38 1.01 -7.56 -11.47
C ASP A 38 2.13 -7.26 -12.48
N ARG A 39 1.81 -6.52 -13.54
CA ARG A 39 2.78 -6.08 -14.56
C ARG A 39 3.46 -4.77 -14.18
N PHE A 40 2.69 -3.85 -13.60
CA PHE A 40 3.11 -2.51 -13.27
C PHE A 40 2.68 -2.18 -11.84
N PRO A 41 3.51 -2.53 -10.83
CA PRO A 41 3.21 -2.22 -9.45
C PRO A 41 2.99 -0.71 -9.27
N LEU A 42 2.02 -0.32 -8.44
CA LEU A 42 1.71 1.10 -8.20
C LEU A 42 2.93 1.97 -7.84
N PRO A 43 3.97 1.53 -7.10
CA PRO A 43 5.17 2.35 -6.89
C PRO A 43 5.85 2.75 -8.21
N VAL A 44 5.83 1.86 -9.21
CA VAL A 44 6.36 2.14 -10.56
C VAL A 44 5.48 3.15 -11.28
N VAL A 45 4.15 3.03 -11.16
CA VAL A 45 3.18 3.97 -11.76
C VAL A 45 3.34 5.37 -11.15
N PHE A 46 3.48 5.47 -9.83
CA PHE A 46 3.73 6.74 -9.14
C PHE A 46 5.11 7.32 -9.47
N GLY A 47 6.16 6.50 -9.48
CA GLY A 47 7.49 6.94 -9.88
C GLY A 47 7.56 7.44 -11.34
N ALA A 48 6.69 6.93 -12.22
CA ALA A 48 6.52 7.46 -13.57
C ALA A 48 5.78 8.81 -13.56
N LEU A 49 4.78 8.99 -12.70
CA LEU A 49 4.06 10.24 -12.50
C LEU A 49 5.01 11.39 -12.14
N GLU A 50 6.00 11.13 -11.28
CA GLU A 50 6.99 12.12 -10.86
C GLU A 50 7.97 12.55 -11.97
N ARG A 51 8.04 11.79 -13.07
CA ARG A 51 9.05 11.95 -14.14
C ARG A 51 8.47 12.42 -15.47
N GLU A 52 7.20 12.17 -15.73
CA GLU A 52 6.57 12.37 -17.05
C GLU A 52 5.86 13.70 -17.19
N GLU A 53 5.94 14.28 -18.39
CA GLU A 53 5.18 15.50 -18.75
C GLU A 53 3.70 15.19 -19.05
N ASN A 54 3.36 13.93 -19.39
CA ASN A 54 2.00 13.47 -19.70
C ASN A 54 1.29 12.81 -18.50
N GLU A 55 1.31 13.53 -17.37
CA GLU A 55 0.70 13.15 -16.09
C GLU A 55 -0.77 12.69 -16.23
N TRP A 56 -1.55 13.30 -17.14
CA TRP A 56 -2.99 13.06 -17.23
C TRP A 56 -3.37 11.61 -17.56
N THR A 57 -2.60 10.91 -18.40
CA THR A 57 -2.91 9.50 -18.74
C THR A 57 -2.72 8.59 -17.53
N LEU A 58 -1.68 8.84 -16.74
CA LEU A 58 -1.39 8.11 -15.52
C LEU A 58 -2.42 8.47 -14.43
N VAL A 59 -2.81 9.74 -14.32
CA VAL A 59 -3.89 10.17 -13.40
C VAL A 59 -5.21 9.50 -13.73
N ASP A 60 -5.62 9.47 -15.01
CA ASP A 60 -6.86 8.78 -15.42
C ASP A 60 -6.78 7.26 -15.18
N CYS A 61 -5.60 6.67 -15.38
CA CYS A 61 -5.35 5.26 -15.07
C CYS A 61 -5.50 5.00 -13.56
N LEU A 62 -4.87 5.81 -12.72
CA LEU A 62 -4.95 5.73 -11.26
C LEU A 62 -6.37 5.97 -10.74
N ASP A 63 -7.08 6.97 -11.26
CA ASP A 63 -8.48 7.24 -10.93
C ASP A 63 -9.36 6.02 -11.20
N ARG A 64 -9.17 5.34 -12.33
CA ARG A 64 -9.89 4.10 -12.65
C ARG A 64 -9.49 2.94 -11.74
N ILE A 65 -8.20 2.78 -11.41
CA ILE A 65 -7.74 1.76 -10.47
C ILE A 65 -8.42 1.96 -9.12
N PHE A 66 -8.38 3.18 -8.57
CA PHE A 66 -8.89 3.48 -7.23
C PHE A 66 -10.42 3.52 -7.13
N LYS A 67 -11.14 3.58 -8.25
CA LYS A 67 -12.60 3.36 -8.30
C LYS A 67 -13.01 1.90 -8.10
N THR A 68 -12.08 0.95 -8.24
CA THR A 68 -12.36 -0.48 -7.99
C THR A 68 -12.25 -0.82 -6.51
N ARG A 69 -12.88 -1.91 -6.06
CA ARG A 69 -12.79 -2.33 -4.65
C ARG A 69 -11.36 -2.73 -4.32
N HIS A 70 -10.69 -3.43 -5.23
CA HIS A 70 -9.30 -3.82 -5.03
C HIS A 70 -8.37 -2.60 -4.98
N GLY A 71 -8.46 -1.67 -5.94
CA GLY A 71 -7.63 -0.47 -5.92
C GLY A 71 -7.90 0.40 -4.70
N ALA A 72 -9.16 0.61 -4.31
CA ALA A 72 -9.49 1.36 -3.10
C ALA A 72 -8.89 0.74 -1.82
N SER A 73 -8.85 -0.60 -1.74
CA SER A 73 -8.23 -1.31 -0.60
C SER A 73 -6.73 -1.09 -0.50
N LEU A 74 -6.08 -0.70 -1.60
CA LEU A 74 -4.66 -0.45 -1.66
C LEU A 74 -4.27 0.96 -1.19
N ILE A 75 -5.18 1.94 -1.25
CA ILE A 75 -4.93 3.34 -0.87
C ILE A 75 -4.26 3.49 0.51
N PRO A 76 -4.74 2.84 1.59
CA PRO A 76 -4.11 2.97 2.91
C PRO A 76 -2.67 2.47 2.93
N HIS A 77 -2.35 1.44 2.13
CA HIS A 77 -0.99 0.89 2.06
C HIS A 77 -0.03 1.84 1.35
N TYR A 78 -0.47 2.42 0.23
CA TYR A 78 0.34 3.40 -0.51
C TYR A 78 0.55 4.69 0.26
N MET A 79 -0.47 5.17 0.97
CA MET A 79 -0.34 6.35 1.80
C MET A 79 0.71 6.15 2.90
N ILE A 80 0.74 4.97 3.52
CA ILE A 80 1.76 4.64 4.53
C ILE A 80 3.14 4.48 3.91
N TYR A 81 3.24 3.81 2.76
CA TYR A 81 4.50 3.70 2.04
C TYR A 81 5.09 5.08 1.72
N TYR A 82 4.29 5.98 1.15
CA TYR A 82 4.74 7.33 0.80
C TYR A 82 5.12 8.16 2.04
N LEU A 83 4.30 8.12 3.10
CA LEU A 83 4.58 8.83 4.35
C LEU A 83 5.89 8.35 5.00
N LEU A 84 6.19 7.04 4.92
CA LEU A 84 7.40 6.46 5.52
C LEU A 84 8.63 6.56 4.61
N GLU A 85 8.48 6.54 3.28
CA GLU A 85 9.60 6.73 2.35
C GLU A 85 10.12 8.17 2.37
N ASN A 86 9.21 9.14 2.55
CA ASN A 86 9.57 10.55 2.73
C ASN A 86 9.89 10.92 4.18
N ALA A 87 9.67 10.00 5.13
CA ALA A 87 10.06 10.20 6.51
C ALA A 87 11.59 10.16 6.59
N HIS A 88 12.20 11.26 7.01
CA HIS A 88 13.58 11.21 7.50
C HIS A 88 13.66 10.34 8.77
N ASP A 89 14.85 9.86 9.12
CA ASP A 89 15.08 8.97 10.27
C ASP A 89 14.34 9.49 11.52
N GLY A 90 13.27 8.81 11.90
CA GLY A 90 12.44 9.17 13.06
C GLY A 90 11.39 10.26 12.84
N ASP A 91 10.87 10.46 11.62
CA ASP A 91 9.82 11.46 11.38
C ASP A 91 8.51 11.10 12.11
N GLU A 92 8.44 11.56 13.36
CA GLU A 92 7.31 11.36 14.24
C GLU A 92 6.00 11.86 13.63
N HIS A 93 6.06 12.81 12.68
CA HIS A 93 4.90 13.33 11.98
C HIS A 93 4.25 12.29 11.07
N ALA A 94 5.04 11.52 10.32
CA ALA A 94 4.50 10.45 9.46
C ALA A 94 3.73 9.43 10.30
N ILE A 95 4.31 9.00 11.42
CA ILE A 95 3.69 8.05 12.34
C ILE A 95 2.46 8.67 13.03
N GLN A 96 2.53 9.96 13.39
CA GLN A 96 1.41 10.68 13.97
C GLN A 96 0.21 10.76 13.02
N LEU A 97 0.44 11.04 11.73
CA LEU A 97 -0.61 11.04 10.70
C LEU A 97 -1.24 9.65 10.56
N ILE A 98 -0.42 8.58 10.58
CA ILE A 98 -0.91 7.20 10.52
C ILE A 98 -1.86 6.88 11.68
N ILE A 99 -1.58 7.41 12.87
CA ILE A 99 -2.43 7.29 14.06
C ILE A 99 -3.71 8.11 13.89
N GLU A 100 -3.59 9.39 13.52
CA GLU A 100 -4.72 10.33 13.40
C GLU A 100 -5.74 9.88 12.35
N TYR A 101 -5.27 9.37 11.22
CA TYR A 101 -6.14 8.84 10.17
C TYR A 101 -6.60 7.39 10.41
N GLY A 102 -6.21 6.77 11.54
CA GLY A 102 -6.65 5.43 11.90
C GLY A 102 -6.23 4.36 10.88
N LEU A 103 -5.04 4.49 10.30
CA LEU A 103 -4.59 3.61 9.22
C LEU A 103 -4.09 2.25 9.73
N TYR A 104 -3.53 2.20 10.94
CA TYR A 104 -3.07 0.94 11.54
C TYR A 104 -4.18 -0.12 11.71
N PRO A 105 -5.39 0.23 12.22
CA PRO A 105 -6.53 -0.68 12.22
C PRO A 105 -6.94 -1.16 10.81
N LEU A 106 -6.84 -0.31 9.80
CA LEU A 106 -7.11 -0.68 8.40
C LEU A 106 -6.05 -1.65 7.87
N LEU A 107 -4.78 -1.47 8.23
CA LEU A 107 -3.71 -2.42 7.90
C LEU A 107 -4.00 -3.80 8.49
N LEU A 108 -4.39 -3.88 9.77
CA LEU A 108 -4.73 -5.16 10.39
C LEU A 108 -5.95 -5.80 9.75
N ARG A 109 -6.97 -5.02 9.41
CA ARG A 109 -8.13 -5.53 8.69
C ARG A 109 -7.73 -6.07 7.32
N ASN A 110 -6.90 -5.34 6.59
CA ASN A 110 -6.40 -5.75 5.28
C ASN A 110 -5.46 -6.97 5.37
N LEU A 111 -4.79 -7.19 6.51
CA LEU A 111 -4.04 -8.40 6.78
C LEU A 111 -4.95 -9.63 7.00
N ILE A 112 -6.11 -9.44 7.63
CA ILE A 112 -7.05 -10.53 7.98
C ILE A 112 -8.01 -10.85 6.84
N ASP A 113 -8.63 -9.82 6.26
CA ASP A 113 -9.71 -9.92 5.28
C ASP A 113 -9.21 -9.72 3.84
N GLY A 114 -7.97 -9.25 3.66
CA GLY A 114 -7.40 -8.96 2.36
C GLY A 114 -7.12 -10.22 1.56
N ASN A 115 -7.13 -10.06 0.23
CA ASN A 115 -6.53 -11.08 -0.64
C ASN A 115 -4.99 -11.10 -0.46
N GLU A 116 -4.34 -12.10 -1.05
CA GLU A 116 -2.88 -12.32 -0.90
C GLU A 116 -2.05 -11.05 -1.13
N VAL A 117 -2.35 -10.29 -2.18
CA VAL A 117 -1.63 -9.05 -2.53
C VAL A 117 -1.86 -7.96 -1.49
N VAL A 118 -3.10 -7.77 -1.05
CA VAL A 118 -3.47 -6.77 -0.03
C VAL A 118 -2.85 -7.11 1.32
N ALA A 119 -2.87 -8.38 1.71
CA ALA A 119 -2.26 -8.86 2.94
C ALA A 119 -0.72 -8.74 2.92
N ALA A 120 -0.09 -9.00 1.77
CA ALA A 120 1.34 -8.81 1.59
C ALA A 120 1.72 -7.32 1.71
N ALA A 121 0.98 -6.42 1.06
CA ALA A 121 1.19 -4.98 1.18
C ALA A 121 0.97 -4.47 2.62
N ALA A 122 -0.06 -4.99 3.30
CA ALA A 122 -0.30 -4.70 4.72
C ALA A 122 0.88 -5.15 5.60
N THR A 123 1.42 -6.34 5.33
CA THR A 123 2.57 -6.90 6.06
C THR A 123 3.80 -6.02 5.90
N GLU A 124 4.12 -5.60 4.67
CA GLU A 124 5.27 -4.73 4.43
C GLU A 124 5.09 -3.35 5.08
N ALA A 125 3.88 -2.77 5.03
CA ALA A 125 3.59 -1.51 5.72
C ALA A 125 3.79 -1.61 7.25
N ILE A 126 3.35 -2.71 7.87
CA ILE A 126 3.56 -2.97 9.30
C ILE A 126 5.05 -3.17 9.61
N LYS A 127 5.79 -3.90 8.75
CA LYS A 127 7.24 -4.06 8.91
C LYS A 127 7.96 -2.71 8.86
N ASN A 128 7.57 -1.84 7.92
CA ASN A 128 8.15 -0.50 7.81
C ASN A 128 7.83 0.34 9.06
N LEU A 129 6.60 0.27 9.60
CA LEU A 129 6.28 0.91 10.89
C LEU A 129 7.16 0.40 12.03
N ALA A 130 7.42 -0.90 12.07
CA ALA A 130 8.22 -1.52 13.12
C ALA A 130 9.70 -1.11 13.10
N GLN A 131 10.18 -0.43 12.06
CA GLN A 131 11.55 0.11 12.01
C GLN A 131 11.71 1.35 12.91
N PHE A 132 10.61 2.00 13.30
CA PHE A 132 10.64 3.23 14.09
C PHE A 132 10.19 2.97 15.54
N PRO A 133 10.86 3.55 16.56
CA PRO A 133 10.46 3.36 17.97
C PRO A 133 9.00 3.74 18.25
N LYS A 134 8.50 4.82 17.63
CA LYS A 134 7.10 5.26 17.78
C LYS A 134 6.12 4.34 17.03
N GLY A 135 6.56 3.72 15.94
CA GLY A 135 5.79 2.69 15.24
C GLY A 135 5.74 1.38 16.01
N ILE A 136 6.81 0.99 16.71
CA ILE A 136 6.77 -0.11 17.70
C ILE A 136 5.77 0.20 18.80
N SER A 137 5.77 1.42 19.35
CA SER A 137 4.77 1.83 20.36
C SER A 137 3.33 1.83 19.83
N LEU A 138 3.13 1.96 18.51
CA LEU A 138 1.82 1.82 17.87
C LEU A 138 1.39 0.35 17.72
N ILE A 139 2.32 -0.53 17.33
CA ILE A 139 2.06 -1.97 17.17
C ILE A 139 1.90 -2.66 18.52
N PHE A 140 2.74 -2.29 19.49
CA PHE A 140 2.79 -2.81 20.85
C PHE A 140 2.62 -1.66 21.84
N PRO A 141 1.39 -1.16 22.03
CA PRO A 141 1.14 -0.08 22.96
C PRO A 141 1.44 -0.50 24.40
N VAL A 142 2.05 0.41 25.15
CA VAL A 142 2.45 0.20 26.55
C VAL A 142 1.21 0.02 27.45
N ASN A 143 0.07 0.57 27.05
CA ASN A 143 -1.21 0.41 27.72
C ASN A 143 -2.06 -0.66 27.02
N LEU A 144 -2.35 -1.74 27.75
CA LEU A 144 -3.17 -2.87 27.28
C LEU A 144 -4.61 -2.45 26.89
N ASN A 145 -5.12 -1.34 27.42
CA ASN A 145 -6.42 -0.80 27.01
C ASN A 145 -6.39 -0.21 25.59
N ASP A 146 -5.22 0.14 25.07
CA ASP A 146 -5.02 0.67 23.72
C ASP A 146 -4.63 -0.44 22.71
N ALA A 147 -4.28 -1.64 23.21
CA ALA A 147 -3.92 -2.83 22.42
C ALA A 147 -5.12 -3.54 21.73
N VAL A 148 -6.26 -2.86 21.60
CA VAL A 148 -7.52 -3.42 21.09
C VAL A 148 -7.37 -3.96 19.68
N HIS A 149 -6.54 -3.32 18.86
CA HIS A 149 -6.35 -3.67 17.46
C HIS A 149 -5.69 -5.03 17.26
N LEU A 150 -4.58 -5.30 17.97
CA LEU A 150 -3.88 -6.59 17.89
C LEU A 150 -4.67 -7.69 18.60
N LYS A 151 -5.34 -7.38 19.72
CA LYS A 151 -6.22 -8.33 20.42
C LYS A 151 -7.39 -8.79 19.54
N ASN A 152 -8.04 -7.85 18.85
CA ASN A 152 -9.12 -8.18 17.92
C ASN A 152 -8.59 -9.00 16.75
N ALA A 153 -7.44 -8.63 16.17
CA ALA A 153 -6.80 -9.41 15.12
C ALA A 153 -6.47 -10.85 15.57
N ALA A 154 -5.90 -11.02 16.75
CA ALA A 154 -5.60 -12.34 17.32
C ALA A 154 -6.85 -13.19 17.57
N ALA A 155 -7.98 -12.59 17.91
CA ALA A 155 -9.26 -13.30 18.04
C ALA A 155 -9.76 -13.87 16.71
N HIS A 156 -9.40 -13.27 15.57
CA HIS A 156 -9.69 -13.79 14.23
C HIS A 156 -8.70 -14.89 13.79
N CYS A 157 -7.47 -14.89 14.32
CA CYS A 157 -6.49 -15.96 14.13
C CYS A 157 -6.78 -17.12 15.10
N SER A 158 -7.64 -18.05 14.67
CA SER A 158 -8.22 -19.14 15.47
C SER A 158 -7.23 -20.14 16.13
N SER A 159 -5.92 -19.93 16.05
CA SER A 159 -4.90 -20.77 16.69
C SER A 159 -4.25 -20.16 17.95
N LEU A 160 -4.37 -18.85 18.21
CA LEU A 160 -3.85 -18.22 19.44
C LEU A 160 -4.92 -17.89 20.49
N ALA A 161 -6.20 -17.77 20.09
CA ALA A 161 -7.31 -17.44 20.99
C ALA A 161 -7.62 -18.53 22.05
N LEU A 162 -6.90 -19.65 22.04
CA LEU A 162 -7.07 -20.78 22.97
C LEU A 162 -5.88 -20.98 23.92
N MET A 163 -4.87 -20.11 23.89
CA MET A 163 -3.63 -20.28 24.67
C MET A 163 -3.27 -19.07 25.55
N ILE A 164 -4.28 -18.38 26.10
CA ILE A 164 -4.12 -17.45 27.24
C ILE A 164 -5.25 -17.70 28.24
#